data_AF-A0A7S2S6Q6-F1
#
_entry.id   AF-A0A7S2S6Q6-F1
#
_cell.length_a   1.000
_cell.length_b   1.000
_cell.length_c   1.000
_cell.angle_alpha   90.00
_cell.angle_beta   90.00
_cell.angle_gamma   90.00
#
_symmetry.space_group_name_H-M   'P 1'
#
loop_
_entity.id
_entity.type
_entity.pdbx_description
1 polymer ?
#
loop_
_entity_poly.entity_id
_entity_poly.type
_entity_poly.pdbx_seq_one_letter_code
_entity_poly.pdbx_strand_id
1 'polypeptide(L)'
;FGTMTAEAAPMEPGEEPGGQRAAQVEMRDVVSFLASLSVEDFGSPKCRDLRKALRPFFLHMRSRELPQDQKEAYEVKKAIRKQVAGIEARRKAMDQRALDAVQLRAERYARLQELQKAAERLELDAHVPLVCDGPALQRNQALPPPPSSLALESGTRSADPESRGERSEEIEVSKPRQCYVCKSRYSLLHHFYFQLCPACAELNWSKRNQSADLHGKVALLTGGRVKIGFFIALKLLRAGAAVVVTTRFPRDAVARFAKEADFEQWRSSLHVVGLDLRDVVGIESLCGFLSARFQRLDMVIHNACQTVRRPPAFYRHLLSAESEPFENLPKTSQQLLSLDNLLWTQHARSTLSAASNAPGALPALAHSEVPTSSPPASTPGDDPSSVTPDPATLAPLAALTCAQRAVIPLVPEDLHGGDALFPQGLLDNAQQQVDLRRVNSWRLSIEEVSTPEAAETMAINALAPFVINSRLIPLLKRRGPGEEGAPRFIINVSAMEGKFYRHKTPRHPHTNMAKAALNMMTRTCAASLAQDAVYMNSVDTGWINDENPVEIAARTSETSGFQTPLDEVDAAARVVDPIFTGVAESPRGKTPVFGKFLKDYHETEW
;
A
#
# COMPACT_ATOMS: atom_id res chain seq x y z
N PHE A 1 -28.28 -37.58 14.56
CA PHE A 1 -28.11 -36.73 15.75
C PHE A 1 -27.01 -37.23 16.70
N GLY A 2 -26.33 -38.34 16.44
CA GLY A 2 -25.00 -38.55 17.03
C GLY A 2 -24.02 -37.58 16.36
N THR A 3 -23.22 -36.89 17.18
CA THR A 3 -22.19 -35.87 16.83
C THR A 3 -22.69 -34.49 16.42
N MET A 4 -23.19 -33.72 17.40
CA MET A 4 -22.90 -32.28 17.45
C MET A 4 -22.02 -32.03 18.67
N THR A 5 -20.73 -31.86 18.46
CA THR A 5 -19.79 -31.35 19.46
C THR A 5 -20.01 -29.85 19.58
N ALA A 6 -20.35 -29.37 20.78
CA ALA A 6 -20.39 -27.94 21.07
C ALA A 6 -18.94 -27.41 21.09
N GLU A 7 -18.62 -26.47 20.22
CA GLU A 7 -17.39 -25.68 20.31
C GLU A 7 -17.50 -24.75 21.53
N ALA A 8 -16.52 -24.83 22.43
CA ALA A 8 -16.43 -24.00 23.61
C ALA A 8 -16.10 -22.55 23.26
N ALA A 9 -16.71 -21.60 23.99
CA ALA A 9 -16.37 -20.18 23.95
C ALA A 9 -14.96 -19.92 24.52
N PRO A 10 -14.24 -18.86 24.09
CA PRO A 10 -12.89 -18.58 24.58
C PRO A 10 -12.91 -18.12 26.05
N MET A 11 -12.08 -18.73 26.89
CA MET A 11 -11.88 -18.36 28.30
C MET A 11 -10.82 -17.26 28.46
N GLU A 12 -10.96 -16.44 29.50
CA GLU A 12 -9.97 -15.47 29.97
C GLU A 12 -8.76 -16.17 30.64
N PRO A 13 -7.55 -15.56 30.63
CA PRO A 13 -6.34 -16.22 31.11
C PRO A 13 -6.24 -16.18 32.64
N GLY A 14 -6.39 -17.33 33.31
CA GLY A 14 -6.15 -17.41 34.75
C GLY A 14 -6.51 -18.72 35.49
N GLU A 15 -7.20 -19.68 34.88
CA GLU A 15 -7.60 -20.92 35.58
C GLU A 15 -6.84 -22.16 35.08
N GLU A 16 -6.29 -22.93 36.02
CA GLU A 16 -5.64 -24.23 35.78
C GLU A 16 -6.60 -25.29 35.21
N PRO A 17 -6.10 -26.30 34.46
CA PRO A 17 -6.93 -27.21 33.69
C PRO A 17 -7.60 -28.27 34.59
N GLY A 18 -8.75 -27.91 35.18
CA GLY A 18 -9.70 -28.88 35.72
C GLY A 18 -10.43 -29.59 34.57
N GLY A 19 -10.16 -30.88 34.36
CA GLY A 19 -10.72 -31.67 33.27
C GLY A 19 -12.25 -31.61 33.20
N GLN A 20 -12.78 -30.83 32.27
CA GLN A 20 -14.21 -30.82 31.96
C GLN A 20 -14.52 -31.93 30.94
N ARG A 21 -15.12 -33.02 31.44
CA ARG A 21 -15.84 -33.98 30.58
C ARG A 21 -16.97 -33.24 29.88
N ALA A 22 -16.97 -33.27 28.54
CA ALA A 22 -18.12 -32.85 27.75
C ALA A 22 -19.37 -33.61 28.23
N ALA A 23 -20.35 -32.89 28.78
CA ALA A 23 -21.60 -33.47 29.21
C ALA A 23 -22.31 -34.06 27.97
N GLN A 24 -22.44 -35.39 27.93
CA GLN A 24 -23.28 -36.05 26.93
C GLN A 24 -24.73 -35.69 27.24
N VAL A 25 -25.29 -34.79 26.42
CA VAL A 25 -26.72 -34.49 26.47
C VAL A 25 -27.45 -35.67 25.84
N GLU A 26 -28.16 -36.44 26.66
CA GLU A 26 -28.97 -37.57 26.22
C GLU A 26 -30.19 -37.06 25.43
N MET A 27 -30.60 -37.80 24.39
CA MET A 27 -31.68 -37.35 23.50
C MET A 27 -33.02 -37.17 24.23
N ARG A 28 -33.22 -37.90 25.33
CA ARG A 28 -34.41 -37.76 26.20
C ARG A 28 -34.48 -36.38 26.86
N ASP A 29 -33.33 -35.81 27.22
CA ASP A 29 -33.25 -34.53 27.94
C ASP A 29 -33.56 -33.37 26.98
N VAL A 30 -33.11 -33.50 25.72
CA VAL A 30 -33.48 -32.59 24.63
C VAL A 30 -34.99 -32.63 24.37
N VAL A 31 -35.59 -33.83 24.30
CA VAL A 31 -37.03 -33.98 24.06
C VAL A 31 -37.86 -33.42 25.23
N SER A 32 -37.43 -33.67 26.47
CA SER A 32 -38.08 -33.11 27.66
C SER A 32 -38.00 -31.58 27.69
N PHE A 33 -36.85 -31.02 27.31
CA PHE A 33 -36.68 -29.57 27.17
C PHE A 33 -37.61 -28.99 26.09
N LEU A 34 -37.68 -29.63 24.92
CA LEU A 34 -38.58 -29.21 23.84
C LEU A 34 -40.06 -29.31 24.24
N ALA A 35 -40.44 -30.32 25.02
CA ALA A 35 -41.80 -30.46 25.56
C ALA A 35 -42.13 -29.42 26.62
N SER A 36 -41.13 -28.86 27.31
CA SER A 36 -41.30 -27.82 28.32
C SER A 36 -41.43 -26.41 27.74
N LEU A 37 -41.09 -26.22 26.46
CA LEU A 37 -41.17 -24.92 25.78
C LEU A 37 -42.62 -24.60 25.38
N SER A 38 -43.10 -23.43 25.78
CA SER A 38 -44.35 -22.89 25.26
C SER A 38 -44.23 -22.52 23.79
N VAL A 39 -45.36 -22.46 23.07
CA VAL A 39 -45.39 -22.05 21.66
C VAL A 39 -44.89 -20.62 21.46
N GLU A 40 -45.15 -19.75 22.45
CA GLU A 40 -44.73 -18.35 22.46
C GLU A 40 -43.20 -18.23 22.66
N ASP A 41 -42.64 -18.98 23.60
CA ASP A 41 -41.19 -19.03 23.85
C ASP A 41 -40.42 -19.62 22.67
N PHE A 42 -40.98 -20.65 22.03
CA PHE A 42 -40.42 -21.23 20.80
C PHE A 42 -40.51 -20.27 19.60
N GLY A 43 -41.56 -19.44 19.56
CA GLY A 43 -41.76 -18.39 18.56
C GLY A 43 -40.79 -17.21 18.69
N SER A 44 -40.21 -17.02 19.89
CA SER A 44 -39.34 -15.90 20.20
C SER A 44 -38.05 -15.85 19.34
N PRO A 45 -37.44 -14.66 19.18
CA PRO A 45 -36.16 -14.51 18.48
C PRO A 45 -35.02 -15.33 19.10
N LYS A 46 -35.08 -15.58 20.42
CA LYS A 46 -34.06 -16.34 21.18
C LYS A 46 -33.98 -17.81 20.74
N CYS A 47 -35.09 -18.38 20.26
CA CYS A 47 -35.18 -19.77 19.78
C CYS A 47 -34.95 -19.91 18.26
N ARG A 48 -34.38 -18.90 17.58
CA ARG A 48 -34.19 -18.94 16.11
C ARG A 48 -33.30 -20.09 15.65
N ASP A 49 -32.18 -20.31 16.33
CA ASP A 49 -31.20 -21.33 15.92
C ASP A 49 -31.70 -22.74 16.24
N LEU A 50 -32.43 -22.91 17.35
CA LEU A 50 -33.14 -24.14 17.69
C LEU A 50 -34.21 -24.49 16.64
N ARG A 51 -35.02 -23.50 16.21
CA ARG A 51 -35.99 -23.69 15.10
C ARG A 51 -35.31 -24.07 13.80
N LYS A 52 -34.17 -23.47 13.49
CA LYS A 52 -33.37 -23.80 12.28
C LYS A 52 -32.83 -25.24 12.35
N ALA A 53 -32.37 -25.68 13.52
CA ALA A 53 -31.84 -27.02 13.76
C ALA A 53 -32.93 -28.11 13.71
N LEU A 54 -34.14 -27.83 14.21
CA LEU A 54 -35.26 -28.78 14.20
C LEU A 54 -36.05 -28.80 12.88
N ARG A 55 -35.86 -27.81 12.01
CA ARG A 55 -36.57 -27.70 10.72
C ARG A 55 -36.49 -28.97 9.85
N PRO A 56 -35.34 -29.65 9.69
CA PRO A 56 -35.27 -30.90 8.92
C PRO A 56 -36.13 -32.01 9.53
N PHE A 57 -36.18 -32.09 10.86
CA PHE A 57 -36.98 -33.08 11.59
C PHE A 57 -38.48 -32.82 11.44
N PHE A 58 -38.94 -31.57 11.58
CA PHE A 58 -40.35 -31.22 11.33
C PHE A 58 -40.75 -31.46 9.88
N LEU A 59 -39.88 -31.16 8.92
CA LEU A 59 -40.13 -31.48 7.51
C LEU A 59 -40.21 -32.99 7.27
N HIS A 60 -39.39 -33.79 7.96
CA HIS A 60 -39.43 -35.25 7.90
C HIS A 60 -40.70 -35.83 8.53
N MET A 61 -41.07 -35.41 9.75
CA MET A 61 -42.31 -35.81 10.43
C MET A 61 -43.54 -35.48 9.59
N ARG A 62 -43.63 -34.22 9.14
CA ARG A 62 -44.72 -33.75 8.29
C ARG A 62 -44.77 -34.50 6.96
N SER A 63 -43.63 -34.94 6.41
CA SER A 63 -43.61 -35.77 5.19
C SER A 63 -44.26 -37.14 5.37
N ARG A 64 -44.38 -37.67 6.59
CA ARG A 64 -45.03 -38.96 6.87
C ARG A 64 -46.56 -38.84 6.96
N GLU A 65 -47.06 -37.71 7.45
CA GLU A 65 -48.49 -37.43 7.70
C GLU A 65 -49.24 -36.81 6.51
N LEU A 66 -48.55 -36.42 5.43
CA LEU A 66 -49.18 -35.83 4.25
C LEU A 66 -49.97 -36.88 3.42
N PRO A 67 -51.17 -36.53 2.90
CA PRO A 67 -51.87 -37.33 1.90
C PRO A 67 -51.02 -37.51 0.62
N GLN A 68 -51.29 -38.57 -0.16
CA GLN A 68 -50.44 -39.04 -1.27
C GLN A 68 -50.16 -37.95 -2.33
N ASP A 69 -51.18 -37.17 -2.69
CA ASP A 69 -51.14 -36.02 -3.61
C ASP A 69 -50.17 -34.92 -3.13
N GLN A 70 -50.14 -34.65 -1.83
CA GLN A 70 -49.26 -33.64 -1.23
C GLN A 70 -47.80 -34.12 -1.12
N LYS A 71 -47.57 -35.44 -0.98
CA LYS A 71 -46.23 -36.06 -1.03
C LYS A 71 -45.64 -35.94 -2.43
N GLU A 72 -46.43 -36.24 -3.46
CA GLU A 72 -46.02 -36.07 -4.86
C GLU A 72 -45.69 -34.59 -5.16
N ALA A 73 -46.54 -33.65 -4.75
CA ALA A 73 -46.28 -32.23 -4.90
C ALA A 73 -45.01 -31.74 -4.16
N TYR A 74 -44.70 -32.32 -2.99
CA TYR A 74 -43.47 -32.02 -2.25
C TYR A 74 -42.22 -32.54 -2.95
N GLU A 75 -42.22 -33.79 -3.41
CA GLU A 75 -41.07 -34.37 -4.13
C GLU A 75 -40.84 -33.65 -5.48
N VAL A 76 -41.91 -33.27 -6.19
CA VAL A 76 -41.81 -32.39 -7.38
C VAL A 76 -41.15 -31.05 -7.02
N LYS A 77 -41.62 -30.36 -5.97
CA LYS A 77 -41.01 -29.09 -5.52
C LYS A 77 -39.54 -29.25 -5.11
N LYS A 78 -39.19 -30.35 -4.46
CA LYS A 78 -37.82 -30.68 -4.05
C LYS A 78 -36.93 -31.01 -5.25
N ALA A 79 -37.43 -31.74 -6.23
CA ALA A 79 -36.74 -31.99 -7.50
C ALA A 79 -36.49 -30.69 -8.28
N ILE A 80 -37.50 -29.81 -8.38
CA ILE A 80 -37.36 -28.47 -8.99
C ILE A 80 -36.29 -27.66 -8.24
N ARG A 81 -36.31 -27.61 -6.90
CA ARG A 81 -35.29 -26.90 -6.12
C ARG A 81 -33.89 -27.45 -6.37
N LYS A 82 -33.73 -28.77 -6.44
CA LYS A 82 -32.44 -29.41 -6.75
C LYS A 82 -31.96 -29.07 -8.16
N GLN A 83 -32.87 -29.04 -9.13
CA GLN A 83 -32.56 -28.66 -10.51
C GLN A 83 -32.17 -27.19 -10.61
N VAL A 84 -32.91 -26.27 -9.99
CA VAL A 84 -32.61 -24.84 -9.94
C VAL A 84 -31.25 -24.61 -9.26
N ALA A 85 -30.99 -25.24 -8.12
CA ALA A 85 -29.69 -25.15 -7.43
C ALA A 85 -28.54 -25.68 -8.31
N GLY A 86 -28.78 -26.76 -9.08
CA GLY A 86 -27.80 -27.29 -10.02
C GLY A 86 -27.52 -26.33 -11.19
N ILE A 87 -28.53 -25.63 -11.70
CA ILE A 87 -28.38 -24.61 -12.75
C ILE A 87 -27.62 -23.39 -12.20
N GLU A 88 -27.98 -22.92 -11.00
CA GLU A 88 -27.29 -21.81 -10.33
C GLU A 88 -25.83 -22.12 -10.03
N ALA A 89 -25.52 -23.34 -9.59
CA ALA A 89 -24.14 -23.77 -9.35
C ALA A 89 -23.32 -23.78 -10.64
N ARG A 90 -23.88 -24.26 -11.76
CA ARG A 90 -23.23 -24.21 -13.08
C ARG A 90 -23.00 -22.77 -13.55
N ARG A 91 -24.01 -21.91 -13.42
CA ARG A 91 -23.89 -20.47 -13.75
C ARG A 91 -22.80 -19.80 -12.93
N LYS A 92 -22.78 -20.02 -11.61
CA LYS A 92 -21.73 -19.51 -10.72
C LYS A 92 -20.34 -19.98 -11.14
N ALA A 93 -20.20 -21.26 -11.52
CA ALA A 93 -18.92 -21.81 -11.97
C ALA A 93 -18.47 -21.20 -13.32
N MET A 94 -19.40 -20.95 -14.25
CA MET A 94 -19.08 -20.27 -15.51
C MET A 94 -18.69 -18.81 -15.27
N ASP A 95 -19.44 -18.07 -14.46
CA ASP A 95 -19.11 -16.70 -14.08
C ASP A 95 -17.72 -16.63 -13.43
N GLN A 96 -17.39 -17.58 -12.55
CA GLN A 96 -16.08 -17.62 -11.91
C GLN A 96 -14.95 -17.85 -12.93
N ARG A 97 -15.13 -18.79 -13.87
CA ARG A 97 -14.15 -19.01 -14.96
C ARG A 97 -13.98 -17.77 -15.85
N ALA A 98 -15.07 -17.09 -16.17
CA ALA A 98 -15.04 -15.84 -16.94
C ALA A 98 -14.24 -14.75 -16.21
N LEU A 99 -14.41 -14.62 -14.89
CA LEU A 99 -13.64 -13.67 -14.08
C LEU A 99 -12.17 -14.03 -14.00
N ASP A 100 -11.86 -15.31 -13.75
CA ASP A 100 -10.49 -15.79 -13.61
C ASP A 100 -9.70 -15.72 -14.93
N ALA A 101 -10.40 -15.64 -16.08
CA ALA A 101 -9.80 -15.42 -17.39
C ALA A 101 -9.46 -13.95 -17.69
N VAL A 102 -9.99 -12.99 -16.92
CA VAL A 102 -9.67 -11.56 -17.10
C VAL A 102 -8.20 -11.31 -16.75
N GLN A 103 -7.49 -10.57 -17.61
CA GLN A 103 -6.02 -10.49 -17.59
C GLN A 103 -5.43 -10.13 -16.22
N LEU A 104 -5.87 -9.03 -15.59
CA LEU A 104 -5.34 -8.60 -14.28
C LEU A 104 -5.48 -9.70 -13.21
N ARG A 105 -6.61 -10.41 -13.22
CA ARG A 105 -6.90 -11.47 -12.25
C ARG A 105 -6.08 -12.73 -12.54
N ALA A 106 -6.03 -13.13 -13.81
CA ALA A 106 -5.28 -14.29 -14.27
C ALA A 106 -3.79 -14.18 -13.94
N GLU A 107 -3.18 -13.03 -14.24
CA GLU A 107 -1.75 -12.80 -14.01
C GLU A 107 -1.39 -12.79 -12.52
N ARG A 108 -2.24 -12.22 -11.67
CA ARG A 108 -2.03 -12.25 -10.22
C ARG A 108 -2.13 -13.66 -9.66
N TYR A 109 -3.04 -14.49 -10.16
CA TYR A 109 -3.10 -15.90 -9.75
C TYR A 109 -1.87 -16.68 -10.20
N ALA A 110 -1.40 -16.48 -11.43
CA ALA A 110 -0.16 -17.07 -11.91
C ALA A 110 1.02 -16.66 -11.02
N ARG A 111 1.10 -15.38 -10.66
CA ARG A 111 2.14 -14.86 -9.78
C ARG A 111 2.06 -15.45 -8.37
N LEU A 112 0.86 -15.56 -7.79
CA LEU A 112 0.66 -16.20 -6.50
C LEU A 112 1.19 -17.65 -6.52
N GLN A 113 0.90 -18.41 -7.58
CA GLN A 113 1.41 -19.78 -7.73
C GLN A 113 2.94 -19.84 -7.82
N GLU A 114 3.59 -18.89 -8.49
CA GLU A 114 5.05 -18.78 -8.53
C GLU A 114 5.64 -18.52 -7.13
N LEU A 115 5.01 -17.62 -6.37
CA LEU A 115 5.45 -17.28 -5.02
C LEU A 115 5.24 -18.44 -4.05
N GLN A 116 4.14 -19.18 -4.17
CA GLN A 116 3.88 -20.40 -3.39
C GLN A 116 4.96 -21.46 -3.65
N LYS A 117 5.29 -21.73 -4.92
CA LYS A 117 6.40 -22.62 -5.29
C LYS A 117 7.76 -22.13 -4.79
N ALA A 118 7.96 -20.82 -4.70
CA ALA A 118 9.18 -20.25 -4.11
C ALA A 118 9.22 -20.48 -2.59
N ALA A 119 8.10 -20.33 -1.89
CA ALA A 119 7.98 -20.60 -0.47
C ALA A 119 8.22 -22.09 -0.15
N GLU A 120 7.63 -23.01 -0.93
CA GLU A 120 7.84 -24.45 -0.80
C GLU A 120 9.32 -24.85 -0.91
N ARG A 121 10.07 -24.22 -1.82
CA ARG A 121 11.52 -24.46 -2.01
C ARG A 121 12.38 -24.02 -0.83
N LEU A 122 11.88 -23.11 0.01
CA LEU A 122 12.59 -22.62 1.19
C LEU A 122 12.32 -23.48 2.43
N GLU A 123 11.61 -24.60 2.30
CA GLU A 123 11.20 -25.49 3.41
C GLU A 123 10.49 -24.76 4.55
N LEU A 124 9.91 -23.59 4.24
CA LEU A 124 9.03 -22.86 5.15
C LEU A 124 7.74 -23.67 5.32
N ASP A 125 7.16 -23.65 6.52
CA ASP A 125 5.92 -24.36 6.86
C ASP A 125 4.90 -24.31 5.71
N ALA A 126 4.25 -25.44 5.42
CA ALA A 126 3.61 -25.72 4.14
C ALA A 126 2.49 -24.74 3.70
N HIS A 127 2.10 -23.75 4.52
CA HIS A 127 1.00 -22.80 4.23
C HIS A 127 1.38 -21.35 4.59
N VAL A 128 2.50 -20.82 4.07
CA VAL A 128 2.76 -19.38 4.19
C VAL A 128 1.64 -18.61 3.46
N PRO A 129 0.86 -17.76 4.16
CA PRO A 129 -0.23 -17.03 3.53
C PRO A 129 0.37 -15.99 2.59
N LEU A 130 -0.02 -16.04 1.32
CA LEU A 130 0.37 -15.08 0.29
C LEU A 130 -0.88 -14.52 -0.36
N VAL A 131 -0.79 -13.27 -0.83
CA VAL A 131 -1.93 -12.53 -1.38
C VAL A 131 -1.81 -12.42 -2.90
N CYS A 132 -2.94 -12.59 -3.56
CA CYS A 132 -3.09 -12.44 -5.01
C CYS A 132 -3.26 -10.95 -5.39
N ASP A 133 -2.24 -10.12 -5.16
CA ASP A 133 -2.22 -8.69 -5.48
C ASP A 133 -0.98 -8.30 -6.31
N GLY A 134 -0.71 -7.00 -6.43
CA GLY A 134 0.43 -6.47 -7.19
C GLY A 134 0.12 -6.17 -8.66
N PRO A 135 1.13 -5.69 -9.42
CA PRO A 135 0.95 -5.27 -10.80
C PRO A 135 0.80 -6.47 -11.72
N ALA A 136 -0.04 -6.32 -12.74
CA ALA A 136 -0.01 -7.22 -13.90
C ALA A 136 1.41 -7.22 -14.49
N LEU A 137 1.99 -8.41 -14.71
CA LEU A 137 3.30 -8.59 -15.31
C LEU A 137 3.21 -8.28 -16.81
N GLN A 138 3.19 -6.99 -17.16
CA GLN A 138 3.52 -6.57 -18.52
C GLN A 138 5.03 -6.73 -18.74
N ARG A 139 5.50 -7.98 -18.81
CA ARG A 139 6.77 -8.28 -19.49
C ARG A 139 6.51 -8.09 -20.97
N ASN A 140 7.00 -6.98 -21.50
CA ASN A 140 7.29 -6.78 -22.92
C ASN A 140 6.07 -6.70 -23.87
N GLN A 141 5.29 -5.63 -23.77
CA GLN A 141 4.79 -4.99 -24.99
C GLN A 141 5.14 -3.51 -24.90
N ALA A 142 5.87 -3.02 -25.90
CA ALA A 142 6.06 -1.60 -26.10
C ALA A 142 4.68 -0.93 -26.04
N LEU A 143 4.54 0.11 -25.22
CA LEU A 143 3.35 0.96 -25.23
C LEU A 143 3.06 1.32 -26.70
N PRO A 144 1.90 0.95 -27.26
CA PRO A 144 1.56 1.42 -28.59
C PRO A 144 1.58 2.95 -28.58
N PRO A 145 2.03 3.61 -29.65
CA PRO A 145 2.01 5.07 -29.72
C PRO A 145 0.58 5.55 -29.46
N PRO A 146 0.41 6.69 -28.75
CA PRO A 146 -0.91 7.24 -28.52
C PRO A 146 -1.62 7.41 -29.88
N PRO A 147 -2.93 7.09 -29.98
CA PRO A 147 -3.67 7.40 -31.20
C PRO A 147 -3.55 8.90 -31.44
N SER A 148 -2.96 9.25 -32.59
CA SER A 148 -2.88 10.62 -33.06
C SER A 148 -4.28 11.20 -33.19
N SER A 149 -4.46 12.41 -32.68
CA SER A 149 -5.59 13.32 -32.87
C SER A 149 -6.94 12.92 -32.25
N LEU A 150 -7.23 13.56 -31.11
CA LEU A 150 -8.50 14.26 -30.92
C LEU A 150 -8.72 15.24 -32.08
N ALA A 151 -9.32 14.78 -33.17
CA ALA A 151 -10.03 15.63 -34.10
C ALA A 151 -11.52 15.40 -33.86
N LEU A 152 -12.14 16.30 -33.09
CA LEU A 152 -13.54 16.60 -33.33
C LEU A 152 -13.61 17.17 -34.75
N GLU A 153 -14.33 16.52 -35.66
CA GLU A 153 -15.44 17.13 -36.41
C GLU A 153 -16.04 16.20 -37.48
N SER A 154 -17.37 16.15 -37.46
CA SER A 154 -18.34 15.99 -38.55
C SER A 154 -18.10 15.01 -39.73
N GLY A 155 -19.06 14.10 -39.89
CA GLY A 155 -19.73 13.93 -41.18
C GLY A 155 -19.31 12.73 -42.03
N THR A 156 -20.33 11.99 -42.47
CA THR A 156 -20.35 10.97 -43.54
C THR A 156 -19.77 9.58 -43.23
N ARG A 157 -20.70 8.63 -43.03
CA ARG A 157 -20.47 7.18 -43.12
C ARG A 157 -20.20 6.83 -44.59
N SER A 158 -19.00 6.34 -44.89
CA SER A 158 -18.77 5.41 -46.00
C SER A 158 -18.15 4.15 -45.42
N ALA A 159 -18.87 3.04 -45.56
CA ALA A 159 -18.44 1.73 -45.11
C ALA A 159 -17.43 1.15 -46.10
N ASP A 160 -16.17 1.01 -45.68
CA ASP A 160 -15.21 0.08 -46.30
C ASP A 160 -15.28 -1.26 -45.54
N PRO A 161 -15.63 -2.38 -46.19
CA PRO A 161 -15.83 -3.65 -45.53
C PRO A 161 -14.59 -4.55 -45.61
N GLU A 162 -13.41 -4.14 -45.17
CA GLU A 162 -12.22 -5.02 -45.28
C GLU A 162 -11.13 -4.84 -44.20
N SER A 163 -11.53 -4.59 -42.95
CA SER A 163 -10.66 -4.84 -41.78
C SER A 163 -11.40 -5.66 -40.72
N ARG A 164 -11.42 -6.99 -40.91
CA ARG A 164 -11.77 -7.93 -39.83
C ARG A 164 -10.64 -7.96 -38.80
N GLY A 165 -10.54 -6.90 -38.00
CA GLY A 165 -9.85 -6.97 -36.72
C GLY A 165 -10.56 -7.98 -35.83
N GLU A 166 -9.79 -8.85 -35.19
CA GLU A 166 -10.26 -9.85 -34.24
C GLU A 166 -11.16 -9.17 -33.19
N ARG A 167 -12.47 -9.42 -33.27
CA ARG A 167 -13.40 -8.98 -32.23
C ARG A 167 -13.03 -9.76 -30.97
N SER A 168 -12.43 -9.09 -29.99
CA SER A 168 -12.27 -9.62 -28.64
C SER A 168 -13.62 -10.20 -28.20
N GLU A 169 -13.68 -11.51 -27.94
CA GLU A 169 -14.91 -12.15 -27.49
C GLU A 169 -15.42 -11.42 -26.24
N GLU A 170 -16.62 -10.84 -26.34
CA GLU A 170 -17.25 -10.13 -25.24
C GLU A 170 -17.58 -11.12 -24.12
N ILE A 171 -16.84 -11.06 -23.01
CA ILE A 171 -17.04 -11.96 -21.87
C ILE A 171 -18.16 -11.39 -20.99
N GLU A 172 -19.29 -12.08 -20.90
CA GLU A 172 -20.42 -11.69 -20.06
C GLU A 172 -20.62 -12.64 -18.87
N VAL A 173 -20.88 -12.09 -17.68
CA VAL A 173 -21.26 -12.86 -16.49
C VAL A 173 -22.78 -12.86 -16.29
N SER A 174 -23.32 -14.01 -15.90
CA SER A 174 -24.76 -14.18 -15.70
C SER A 174 -25.31 -13.38 -14.51
N LYS A 175 -24.51 -13.19 -13.45
CA LYS A 175 -24.87 -12.34 -12.31
C LYS A 175 -24.21 -10.96 -12.44
N PRO A 176 -25.00 -9.87 -12.56
CA PRO A 176 -24.45 -8.52 -12.62
C PRO A 176 -23.60 -8.19 -11.39
N ARG A 177 -22.45 -7.57 -11.64
CA ARG A 177 -21.48 -7.11 -10.64
C ARG A 177 -21.62 -5.61 -10.42
N GLN A 178 -21.11 -5.10 -9.30
CA GLN A 178 -21.09 -3.67 -9.00
C GLN A 178 -19.72 -3.08 -9.35
N CYS A 179 -19.69 -2.00 -10.11
CA CYS A 179 -18.45 -1.30 -10.49
C CYS A 179 -17.77 -0.71 -9.26
N TYR A 180 -16.45 -0.89 -9.14
CA TYR A 180 -15.67 -0.33 -8.05
C TYR A 180 -15.67 1.21 -8.06
N VAL A 181 -15.66 1.85 -9.23
CA VAL A 181 -15.61 3.31 -9.37
C VAL A 181 -17.01 3.92 -9.23
N CYS A 182 -17.88 3.74 -10.24
CA CYS A 182 -19.18 4.44 -10.31
C CYS A 182 -20.33 3.73 -9.59
N LYS A 183 -20.10 2.53 -9.05
CA LYS A 183 -21.10 1.71 -8.34
C LYS A 183 -22.29 1.23 -9.18
N SER A 184 -22.28 1.45 -10.50
CA SER A 184 -23.29 0.90 -11.41
C SER A 184 -23.20 -0.62 -11.53
N ARG A 185 -24.31 -1.27 -11.90
CA ARG A 185 -24.33 -2.71 -12.17
C ARG A 185 -23.95 -3.00 -13.62
N TYR A 186 -23.17 -4.05 -13.86
CA TYR A 186 -22.72 -4.45 -15.18
C TYR A 186 -22.52 -5.98 -15.26
N SER A 187 -22.65 -6.54 -16.46
CA SER A 187 -22.42 -7.97 -16.73
C SER A 187 -21.30 -8.19 -17.75
N LEU A 188 -21.09 -7.24 -18.65
CA LEU A 188 -20.01 -7.28 -19.64
C LEU A 188 -18.66 -6.95 -18.98
N LEU A 189 -17.71 -7.88 -19.05
CA LEU A 189 -16.36 -7.72 -18.50
C LEU A 189 -15.44 -7.02 -19.51
N HIS A 190 -14.52 -6.20 -19.00
CA HIS A 190 -13.41 -5.66 -19.78
C HIS A 190 -12.29 -6.70 -19.87
N HIS A 191 -11.52 -6.72 -20.96
CA HIS A 191 -10.44 -7.69 -21.16
C HIS A 191 -9.40 -7.67 -20.02
N PHE A 192 -9.15 -6.49 -19.45
CA PHE A 192 -8.18 -6.28 -18.37
C PHE A 192 -8.79 -6.19 -16.96
N TYR A 193 -9.97 -5.57 -16.78
CA TYR A 193 -10.51 -5.25 -15.46
C TYR A 193 -11.79 -6.04 -15.17
N PHE A 194 -11.79 -6.79 -14.07
CA PHE A 194 -12.94 -7.63 -13.65
C PHE A 194 -13.83 -6.98 -12.57
N GLN A 195 -13.45 -5.79 -12.08
CA GLN A 195 -14.17 -5.03 -11.05
C GLN A 195 -14.65 -3.65 -11.52
N LEU A 196 -14.47 -3.33 -12.81
CA LEU A 196 -14.89 -2.06 -13.41
C LEU A 196 -15.92 -2.34 -14.51
N CYS A 197 -16.97 -1.54 -14.59
CA CYS A 197 -17.86 -1.57 -15.75
C CYS A 197 -17.10 -1.09 -17.00
N PRO A 198 -17.53 -1.44 -18.22
CA PRO A 198 -16.80 -1.14 -19.45
C PRO A 198 -16.36 0.32 -19.59
N ALA A 199 -17.23 1.29 -19.27
CA ALA A 199 -16.88 2.71 -19.35
C ALA A 199 -15.78 3.14 -18.37
N CYS A 200 -15.86 2.70 -17.11
CA CYS A 200 -14.81 3.00 -16.12
C CYS A 200 -13.52 2.23 -16.43
N ALA A 201 -13.63 1.01 -16.93
CA ALA A 201 -12.50 0.19 -17.34
C ALA A 201 -11.71 0.85 -18.48
N GLU A 202 -12.40 1.33 -19.52
CA GLU A 202 -11.79 2.04 -20.64
C GLU A 202 -11.09 3.33 -20.20
N LEU A 203 -11.73 4.12 -19.33
CA LEU A 203 -11.09 5.31 -18.76
C LEU A 203 -9.82 4.96 -17.99
N ASN A 204 -9.87 3.95 -17.11
CA ASN A 204 -8.69 3.55 -16.33
C ASN A 204 -7.60 2.98 -17.24
N TRP A 205 -7.96 2.22 -18.29
CA TRP A 205 -7.02 1.70 -19.26
C TRP A 205 -6.33 2.81 -20.08
N SER A 206 -7.10 3.78 -20.55
CA SER A 206 -6.57 4.96 -21.24
C SER A 206 -5.63 5.75 -20.34
N LYS A 207 -6.03 6.02 -19.09
CA LYS A 207 -5.21 6.73 -18.10
C LYS A 207 -3.96 5.95 -17.67
N ARG A 208 -4.06 4.62 -17.57
CA ARG A 208 -2.92 3.71 -17.34
C ARG A 208 -1.83 3.91 -18.39
N ASN A 209 -2.20 4.22 -19.63
CA ASN A 209 -1.28 4.43 -20.75
C ASN A 209 -1.05 5.92 -21.09
N GLN A 210 -1.61 6.85 -20.32
CA GLN A 210 -1.44 8.28 -20.54
C GLN A 210 0.03 8.69 -20.35
N SER A 211 0.48 9.63 -21.18
CA SER A 211 1.77 10.30 -21.08
C SER A 211 1.62 11.78 -21.47
N ALA A 212 2.68 12.56 -21.25
CA ALA A 212 2.84 13.94 -21.71
C ALA A 212 4.32 14.20 -22.02
N ASP A 213 4.62 15.23 -22.80
CA ASP A 213 6.02 15.64 -23.03
C ASP A 213 6.58 16.38 -21.81
N LEU A 214 7.48 15.73 -21.07
CA LEU A 214 8.15 16.26 -19.90
C LEU A 214 9.64 16.53 -20.13
N HIS A 215 10.11 16.58 -21.38
CA HIS A 215 11.52 16.88 -21.66
C HIS A 215 11.93 18.24 -21.04
N GLY A 216 13.09 18.24 -20.39
CA GLY A 216 13.62 19.41 -19.69
C GLY A 216 12.92 19.76 -18.38
N LYS A 217 11.94 18.97 -17.92
CA LYS A 217 11.28 19.13 -16.61
C LYS A 217 12.02 18.32 -15.54
N VAL A 218 12.08 18.84 -14.32
CA VAL A 218 12.72 18.19 -13.18
C VAL A 218 11.67 17.85 -12.10
N ALA A 219 11.60 16.59 -11.70
CA ALA A 219 10.69 16.10 -10.66
C ALA A 219 11.45 15.61 -9.44
N LEU A 220 11.00 16.00 -8.24
CA LEU A 220 11.36 15.35 -6.98
C LEU A 220 10.25 14.38 -6.58
N LEU A 221 10.58 13.12 -6.39
CA LEU A 221 9.65 12.06 -5.99
C LEU A 221 10.12 11.40 -4.69
N THR A 222 9.29 11.46 -3.65
CA THR A 222 9.58 10.77 -2.39
C THR A 222 9.11 9.32 -2.42
N GLY A 223 9.95 8.39 -1.96
CA GLY A 223 9.60 6.98 -1.80
C GLY A 223 9.48 6.20 -3.11
N GLY A 224 10.44 6.33 -4.04
CA GLY A 224 10.36 5.70 -5.37
C GLY A 224 10.97 4.30 -5.50
N ARG A 225 11.39 3.65 -4.40
CA ARG A 225 12.07 2.33 -4.45
C ARG A 225 11.17 1.18 -4.89
N VAL A 226 9.91 1.18 -4.46
CA VAL A 226 8.97 0.06 -4.59
C VAL A 226 7.52 0.55 -4.74
N LYS A 227 6.62 -0.36 -5.12
CA LYS A 227 5.18 -0.13 -5.23
C LYS A 227 4.86 1.11 -6.10
N ILE A 228 3.87 1.92 -5.69
CA ILE A 228 3.35 3.08 -6.43
C ILE A 228 4.47 4.04 -6.84
N GLY A 229 5.39 4.36 -5.92
CA GLY A 229 6.50 5.28 -6.17
C GLY A 229 7.41 4.82 -7.30
N PHE A 230 7.67 3.52 -7.40
CA PHE A 230 8.46 2.96 -8.50
C PHE A 230 7.78 3.22 -9.85
N PHE A 231 6.48 2.94 -9.96
CA PHE A 231 5.72 3.17 -11.20
C PHE A 231 5.48 4.64 -11.52
N ILE A 232 5.38 5.53 -10.51
CA ILE A 232 5.37 6.99 -10.73
C ILE A 232 6.69 7.42 -11.37
N ALA A 233 7.83 6.97 -10.83
CA ALA A 233 9.14 7.28 -11.38
C ALA A 233 9.24 6.85 -12.85
N LEU A 234 8.86 5.60 -13.16
CA LEU A 234 8.86 5.09 -14.53
C LEU A 234 7.98 5.91 -15.47
N LYS A 235 6.78 6.31 -15.04
CA LYS A 235 5.90 7.15 -15.86
C LYS A 235 6.51 8.51 -16.16
N LEU A 236 7.16 9.15 -15.19
CA LEU A 236 7.82 10.45 -15.38
C LEU A 236 9.07 10.32 -16.26
N LEU A 237 9.89 9.29 -16.05
CA LEU A 237 11.10 9.01 -16.82
C LEU A 237 10.78 8.71 -18.28
N ARG A 238 9.78 7.84 -18.53
CA ARG A 238 9.28 7.50 -19.88
C ARG A 238 8.61 8.68 -20.59
N ALA A 239 8.16 9.67 -19.84
CA ALA A 239 7.66 10.94 -20.35
C ALA A 239 8.78 11.98 -20.64
N GLY A 240 10.05 11.67 -20.33
CA GLY A 240 11.21 12.52 -20.61
C GLY A 240 11.67 13.42 -19.46
N ALA A 241 11.08 13.31 -18.27
CA ALA A 241 11.49 14.10 -17.11
C ALA A 241 12.82 13.63 -16.51
N ALA A 242 13.60 14.56 -15.97
CA ALA A 242 14.66 14.24 -15.01
C ALA A 242 14.03 14.02 -13.62
N VAL A 243 14.27 12.88 -13.00
CA VAL A 243 13.62 12.48 -11.75
C VAL A 243 14.65 12.24 -10.66
N VAL A 244 14.54 13.01 -9.58
CA VAL A 244 15.23 12.78 -8.31
C VAL A 244 14.32 11.94 -7.42
N VAL A 245 14.64 10.65 -7.28
CA VAL A 245 13.93 9.71 -6.43
C VAL A 245 14.59 9.66 -5.05
N THR A 246 13.80 9.85 -3.98
CA THR A 246 14.29 9.61 -2.62
C THR A 246 13.80 8.27 -2.05
N THR A 247 14.62 7.65 -1.21
CA THR A 247 14.34 6.37 -0.56
C THR A 247 15.28 6.14 0.62
N ARG A 248 14.89 5.32 1.60
CA ARG A 248 15.80 4.89 2.67
C ARG A 248 16.89 3.92 2.21
N PHE A 249 16.64 3.21 1.11
CA PHE A 249 17.52 2.18 0.55
C PHE A 249 17.82 2.50 -0.92
N PRO A 250 18.78 3.41 -1.19
CA PRO A 250 19.06 3.91 -2.54
C PRO A 250 19.72 2.88 -3.45
N ARG A 251 20.56 1.97 -2.95
CA ARG A 251 21.23 0.97 -3.80
C ARG A 251 20.27 -0.12 -4.25
N ASP A 252 19.38 -0.56 -3.38
CA ASP A 252 18.28 -1.46 -3.75
C ASP A 252 17.35 -0.81 -4.80
N ALA A 253 17.06 0.50 -4.68
CA ALA A 253 16.27 1.21 -5.69
C ALA A 253 16.96 1.21 -7.06
N VAL A 254 18.27 1.51 -7.12
CA VAL A 254 19.05 1.46 -8.37
C VAL A 254 19.01 0.06 -8.99
N ALA A 255 19.21 -0.99 -8.16
CA ALA A 255 19.17 -2.38 -8.63
C ALA A 255 17.80 -2.78 -9.18
N ARG A 256 16.70 -2.17 -8.71
CA ARG A 256 15.34 -2.39 -9.24
C ARG A 256 15.12 -1.66 -10.56
N PHE A 257 15.46 -0.38 -10.64
CA PHE A 257 15.32 0.38 -11.89
C PHE A 257 16.16 -0.22 -13.03
N ALA A 258 17.37 -0.71 -12.72
CA ALA A 258 18.24 -1.36 -13.70
C ALA A 258 17.68 -2.65 -14.32
N LYS A 259 16.60 -3.22 -13.76
CA LYS A 259 15.93 -4.43 -14.30
C LYS A 259 14.86 -4.12 -15.35
N GLU A 260 14.48 -2.85 -15.51
CA GLU A 260 13.50 -2.46 -16.51
C GLU A 260 14.08 -2.57 -17.93
N ALA A 261 13.28 -3.10 -18.86
CA ALA A 261 13.75 -3.41 -20.22
C ALA A 261 14.19 -2.16 -21.00
N ASP A 262 13.58 -1.01 -20.71
CA ASP A 262 13.85 0.28 -21.33
C ASP A 262 14.78 1.17 -20.48
N PHE A 263 15.43 0.61 -19.44
CA PHE A 263 16.32 1.33 -18.52
C PHE A 263 17.35 2.20 -19.24
N GLU A 264 18.00 1.68 -20.28
CA GLU A 264 19.03 2.41 -21.04
C GLU A 264 18.50 3.68 -21.73
N GLN A 265 17.19 3.78 -21.98
CA GLN A 265 16.59 4.93 -22.65
C GLN A 265 16.48 6.16 -21.75
N TRP A 266 16.31 5.96 -20.44
CA TRP A 266 16.03 7.03 -19.49
C TRP A 266 16.96 7.06 -18.27
N ARG A 267 17.90 6.11 -18.13
CA ARG A 267 18.81 6.02 -16.97
C ARG A 267 19.59 7.31 -16.68
N SER A 268 19.91 8.11 -17.71
CA SER A 268 20.63 9.38 -17.54
C SER A 268 19.80 10.45 -16.84
N SER A 269 18.48 10.30 -16.85
CA SER A 269 17.51 11.21 -16.25
C SER A 269 17.11 10.77 -14.84
N LEU A 270 17.56 9.60 -14.36
CA LEU A 270 17.29 9.09 -13.02
C LEU A 270 18.43 9.45 -12.06
N HIS A 271 18.08 10.08 -10.94
CA HIS A 271 18.95 10.28 -9.80
C HIS A 271 18.31 9.67 -8.56
N VAL A 272 19.04 8.86 -7.80
CA VAL A 272 18.54 8.24 -6.57
C VAL A 272 19.28 8.83 -5.37
N VAL A 273 18.53 9.23 -4.35
CA VAL A 273 19.06 9.84 -3.12
C VAL A 273 18.54 9.10 -1.88
N GLY A 274 19.46 8.70 -1.01
CA GLY A 274 19.19 8.19 0.32
C GLY A 274 18.57 9.29 1.19
N LEU A 275 17.34 9.12 1.65
CA LEU A 275 16.70 10.03 2.60
C LEU A 275 15.73 9.29 3.51
N ASP A 276 15.90 9.49 4.82
CA ASP A 276 14.93 9.08 5.83
C ASP A 276 14.08 10.31 6.17
N LEU A 277 12.77 10.23 5.92
CA LEU A 277 11.86 11.36 6.17
C LEU A 277 11.60 11.60 7.67
N ARG A 278 12.14 10.76 8.55
CA ARG A 278 12.21 11.01 10.00
C ARG A 278 13.34 11.98 10.37
N ASP A 279 14.34 12.11 9.50
CA ASP A 279 15.53 12.95 9.70
C ASP A 279 15.31 14.35 9.14
N VAL A 280 14.86 15.27 9.99
CA VAL A 280 14.58 16.67 9.62
C VAL A 280 15.85 17.39 9.12
N VAL A 281 17.02 17.07 9.70
CA VAL A 281 18.30 17.66 9.26
C VAL A 281 18.65 17.18 7.85
N GLY A 282 18.43 15.90 7.57
CA GLY A 282 18.57 15.33 6.24
C GLY A 282 17.63 15.96 5.21
N ILE A 283 16.37 16.21 5.58
CA ILE A 283 15.39 16.90 4.72
C ILE A 283 15.85 18.31 4.38
N GLU A 284 16.25 19.10 5.39
CA GLU A 284 16.75 20.48 5.18
C GLU A 284 18.00 20.49 4.30
N SER A 285 18.92 19.54 4.53
CA SER A 285 20.16 19.40 3.74
C SER A 285 19.87 19.08 2.28
N LEU A 286 18.95 18.14 2.01
CA LEU A 286 18.50 17.86 0.65
C LEU A 286 17.88 19.11 0.00
N CYS A 287 16.98 19.81 0.71
CA CYS A 287 16.29 20.97 0.15
C CYS A 287 17.25 22.11 -0.19
N GLY A 288 18.22 22.39 0.70
CA GLY A 288 19.28 23.36 0.47
C GLY A 288 20.16 22.98 -0.72
N PHE A 289 20.57 21.71 -0.79
CA PHE A 289 21.37 21.18 -1.90
C PHE A 289 20.64 21.28 -3.24
N LEU A 290 19.38 20.87 -3.32
CA LEU A 290 18.58 20.97 -4.55
C LEU A 290 18.42 22.43 -4.99
N SER A 291 18.17 23.34 -4.04
CA SER A 291 18.02 24.77 -4.31
C SER A 291 19.28 25.45 -4.84
N ALA A 292 20.45 24.94 -4.45
CA ALA A 292 21.76 25.41 -4.92
C ALA A 292 22.14 24.78 -6.27
N ARG A 293 21.79 23.52 -6.50
CA ARG A 293 22.26 22.74 -7.66
C ARG A 293 21.36 22.84 -8.89
N PHE A 294 20.05 22.93 -8.68
CA PHE A 294 19.08 23.01 -9.75
C PHE A 294 18.67 24.47 -9.97
N GLN A 295 18.56 24.86 -11.23
CA GLN A 295 18.07 26.20 -11.59
C GLN A 295 16.59 26.35 -11.28
N ARG A 296 15.84 25.25 -11.25
CA ARG A 296 14.38 25.18 -11.11
C ARG A 296 13.95 23.79 -10.70
N LEU A 297 12.71 23.69 -10.25
CA LEU A 297 12.01 22.43 -10.05
C LEU A 297 10.64 22.55 -10.73
N ASP A 298 10.16 21.45 -11.30
CA ASP A 298 8.90 21.41 -12.04
C ASP A 298 7.78 20.72 -11.26
N MET A 299 8.15 19.67 -10.54
CA MET A 299 7.21 18.77 -9.89
C MET A 299 7.76 18.32 -8.55
N VAL A 300 6.89 18.27 -7.54
CA VAL A 300 7.15 17.59 -6.27
C VAL A 300 6.03 16.59 -6.05
N ILE A 301 6.37 15.31 -5.94
CA ILE A 301 5.42 14.25 -5.66
C ILE A 301 5.73 13.66 -4.28
N HIS A 302 4.86 13.95 -3.32
CA HIS A 302 4.89 13.40 -1.97
C HIS A 302 4.19 12.05 -1.97
N ASN A 303 4.92 11.00 -2.33
CA ASN A 303 4.42 9.63 -2.38
C ASN A 303 4.82 8.79 -1.16
N ALA A 304 5.99 9.06 -0.57
CA ALA A 304 6.45 8.32 0.60
C ALA A 304 5.40 8.35 1.72
N CYS A 305 5.06 7.17 2.22
CA CYS A 305 3.99 7.01 3.20
C CYS A 305 4.27 5.78 4.08
N GLN A 306 3.97 5.91 5.37
CA GLN A 306 3.86 4.80 6.30
C GLN A 306 2.38 4.57 6.63
N THR A 307 1.84 3.45 6.17
CA THR A 307 0.53 2.91 6.58
C THR A 307 0.73 1.78 7.58
N VAL A 308 1.69 0.91 7.31
CA VAL A 308 2.14 -0.12 8.24
C VAL A 308 3.59 0.12 8.64
N ARG A 309 3.83 0.28 9.94
CA ARG A 309 5.17 0.32 10.51
C ARG A 309 5.80 -1.06 10.43
N ARG A 310 6.95 -1.13 9.77
CA ARG A 310 7.77 -2.34 9.69
C ARG A 310 8.98 -2.17 10.63
N PRO A 311 9.27 -3.14 11.50
CA PRO A 311 10.40 -3.05 12.42
C PRO A 311 11.74 -3.19 11.66
N PRO A 312 12.87 -2.83 12.29
CA PRO A 312 14.21 -2.99 11.70
C PRO A 312 14.49 -4.36 11.08
N ALA A 313 14.04 -5.44 11.72
CA ALA A 313 14.24 -6.80 11.26
C ALA A 313 13.73 -7.05 9.82
N PHE A 314 12.64 -6.39 9.44
CA PHE A 314 12.04 -6.48 8.09
C PHE A 314 12.96 -5.96 6.97
N TYR A 315 13.88 -5.04 7.29
CA TYR A 315 14.78 -4.43 6.31
C TYR A 315 16.20 -5.00 6.37
N ARG A 316 16.49 -5.90 7.30
CA ARG A 316 17.84 -6.40 7.57
C ARG A 316 18.52 -6.97 6.31
N HIS A 317 17.74 -7.67 5.48
CA HIS A 317 18.22 -8.26 4.22
C HIS A 317 18.73 -7.23 3.20
N LEU A 318 18.34 -5.96 3.32
CA LEU A 318 18.79 -4.88 2.42
C LEU A 318 20.11 -4.26 2.87
N LEU A 319 20.45 -4.33 4.15
CA LEU A 319 21.58 -3.57 4.72
C LEU A 319 22.94 -3.99 4.18
N SER A 320 23.10 -5.27 3.81
CA SER A 320 24.34 -5.78 3.24
C SER A 320 24.68 -5.04 1.94
N ALA A 321 23.72 -4.92 1.02
CA ALA A 321 23.92 -4.20 -0.24
C ALA A 321 24.12 -2.70 -0.01
N GLU A 322 23.42 -2.11 0.96
CA GLU A 322 23.49 -0.68 1.28
C GLU A 322 24.80 -0.24 1.94
N SER A 323 25.55 -1.19 2.52
CA SER A 323 26.80 -0.92 3.24
C SER A 323 28.05 -0.98 2.35
N GLU A 324 27.93 -1.41 1.09
CA GLU A 324 29.04 -1.43 0.14
C GLU A 324 29.64 -0.02 -0.02
N PRO A 325 30.95 0.19 -0.14
CA PRO A 325 31.52 1.51 -0.47
C PRO A 325 30.99 2.05 -1.81
N PHE A 326 30.97 3.36 -2.01
CA PHE A 326 30.47 3.96 -3.26
C PHE A 326 31.41 3.63 -4.44
N GLU A 327 32.71 3.64 -4.18
CA GLU A 327 33.78 3.40 -5.15
C GLU A 327 33.76 1.99 -5.74
N ASN A 328 33.22 1.03 -4.98
CA ASN A 328 33.13 -0.38 -5.36
C ASN A 328 31.90 -0.69 -6.22
N LEU A 329 30.94 0.25 -6.32
CA LEU A 329 29.74 0.03 -7.11
C LEU A 329 30.03 -0.02 -8.62
N PRO A 330 29.20 -0.70 -9.42
CA PRO A 330 29.25 -0.58 -10.88
C PRO A 330 29.14 0.88 -11.33
N LYS A 331 29.84 1.26 -12.41
CA LYS A 331 29.86 2.65 -12.92
C LYS A 331 28.45 3.21 -13.17
N THR A 332 27.54 2.38 -13.68
CA THR A 332 26.13 2.77 -13.87
C THR A 332 25.48 3.14 -12.54
N SER A 333 25.66 2.33 -11.49
CA SER A 333 25.14 2.62 -10.16
C SER A 333 25.76 3.89 -9.56
N GLN A 334 27.07 4.10 -9.75
CA GLN A 334 27.74 5.34 -9.32
C GLN A 334 27.17 6.58 -10.01
N GLN A 335 26.81 6.51 -11.30
CA GLN A 335 26.18 7.61 -12.03
C GLN A 335 24.80 7.96 -11.44
N LEU A 336 23.98 6.95 -11.15
CA LEU A 336 22.64 7.17 -10.60
C LEU A 336 22.68 7.70 -9.15
N LEU A 337 23.72 7.34 -8.39
CA LEU A 337 23.94 7.75 -7.00
C LEU A 337 24.91 8.95 -6.87
N SER A 338 25.34 9.57 -7.98
CA SER A 338 26.34 10.64 -7.92
C SER A 338 25.84 11.85 -7.13
N LEU A 339 24.54 12.15 -7.24
CA LEU A 339 23.90 13.25 -6.54
C LEU A 339 23.81 12.98 -5.03
N ASP A 340 23.50 11.73 -4.65
CA ASP A 340 23.50 11.25 -3.27
C ASP A 340 24.89 11.38 -2.62
N ASN A 341 25.91 10.82 -3.29
CA ASN A 341 27.28 10.86 -2.79
C ASN A 341 27.77 12.31 -2.62
N LEU A 342 27.46 13.20 -3.58
CA LEU A 342 27.82 14.61 -3.49
C LEU A 342 27.13 15.31 -2.33
N LEU A 343 25.81 15.13 -2.17
CA LEU A 343 25.02 15.70 -1.08
C LEU A 343 25.60 15.30 0.28
N TRP A 344 25.77 14.00 0.52
CA TRP A 344 26.18 13.53 1.85
C TRP A 344 27.64 13.81 2.16
N THR A 345 28.51 13.86 1.14
CA THR A 345 29.88 14.34 1.31
C THR A 345 29.92 15.82 1.70
N GLN A 346 29.10 16.68 1.05
CA GLN A 346 29.01 18.10 1.41
C GLN A 346 28.41 18.30 2.81
N HIS A 347 27.35 17.55 3.13
CA HIS A 347 26.71 17.58 4.43
C HIS A 347 27.71 17.21 5.53
N ALA A 348 28.42 16.07 5.40
CA ALA A 348 29.41 15.63 6.36
C ALA A 348 30.52 16.68 6.60
N ARG A 349 31.04 17.31 5.53
CA ARG A 349 32.03 18.39 5.66
C ARG A 349 31.48 19.60 6.40
N SER A 350 30.24 20.00 6.11
CA SER A 350 29.59 21.14 6.78
C SER A 350 29.38 20.88 8.27
N THR A 351 28.95 19.67 8.64
CA THR A 351 28.75 19.25 10.03
C THR A 351 30.07 19.19 10.80
N LEU A 352 31.13 18.63 10.21
CA LEU A 352 32.47 18.60 10.81
C LEU A 352 33.05 20.00 11.00
N SER A 353 32.88 20.88 10.02
CA SER A 353 33.31 22.29 10.12
C SER A 353 32.54 23.05 11.18
N ALA A 354 31.23 22.85 11.29
CA ALA A 354 30.40 23.48 12.31
C ALA A 354 30.78 22.99 13.72
N ALA A 355 31.03 21.69 13.89
CA ALA A 355 31.48 21.12 15.16
C ALA A 355 32.86 21.67 15.57
N SER A 356 33.77 21.88 14.62
CA SER A 356 35.10 22.44 14.87
C SER A 356 35.08 23.94 15.23
N ASN A 357 34.04 24.66 14.81
CA ASN A 357 33.88 26.11 15.00
C ASN A 357 32.85 26.48 16.08
N ALA A 358 32.28 25.51 16.80
CA ALA A 358 31.30 25.75 17.84
C ALA A 358 31.95 26.48 19.05
N PRO A 359 31.53 27.71 19.40
CA PRO A 359 32.03 28.40 20.58
C PRO A 359 31.44 27.73 21.81
N GLY A 360 32.29 27.06 22.59
CA GLY A 360 31.89 26.36 23.82
C GLY A 360 31.50 24.91 23.59
N ALA A 361 32.48 24.04 23.35
CA ALA A 361 32.37 22.69 23.86
C ALA A 361 32.11 22.81 25.37
N LEU A 362 31.00 22.24 25.87
CA LEU A 362 30.63 22.22 27.27
C LEU A 362 31.88 21.89 28.11
N PRO A 363 32.23 22.68 29.15
CA PRO A 363 33.32 22.29 30.03
C PRO A 363 32.95 20.92 30.58
N ALA A 364 33.84 19.95 30.42
CA ALA A 364 33.77 18.71 31.17
C ALA A 364 33.49 19.10 32.63
N LEU A 365 32.42 18.56 33.21
CA LEU A 365 32.07 18.77 34.61
C LEU A 365 33.25 18.30 35.48
N ALA A 366 34.19 19.20 35.72
CA ALA A 366 35.32 19.03 36.58
C ALA A 366 34.91 19.53 37.97
N HIS A 367 35.15 18.68 38.95
CA HIS A 367 35.13 18.92 40.39
C HIS A 367 33.74 18.94 41.06
N SER A 368 33.31 17.75 41.50
CA SER A 368 32.76 17.64 42.86
C SER A 368 33.71 16.75 43.66
N GLU A 369 34.26 17.32 44.73
CA GLU A 369 35.22 16.71 45.64
C GLU A 369 34.62 15.47 46.30
N VAL A 370 35.30 14.33 46.19
CA VAL A 370 35.03 13.14 47.00
C VAL A 370 35.91 13.23 48.24
N PRO A 371 35.35 13.21 49.47
CA PRO A 371 36.17 13.06 50.67
C PRO A 371 36.70 11.64 50.73
N THR A 372 38.01 11.55 50.97
CA THR A 372 38.78 10.33 51.23
C THR A 372 38.24 9.56 52.44
N SER A 373 37.90 8.28 52.26
CA SER A 373 38.10 7.26 53.28
C SER A 373 38.25 5.86 52.65
N SER A 374 39.20 5.11 53.19
CA SER A 374 39.77 3.84 52.71
C SER A 374 38.79 2.63 52.74
N PRO A 375 39.15 1.48 52.13
CA PRO A 375 38.18 0.47 51.66
C PRO A 375 37.84 -0.60 52.72
N PRO A 376 36.82 -1.44 52.46
CA PRO A 376 37.11 -2.87 52.45
C PRO A 376 36.42 -3.69 51.33
N ALA A 377 37.20 -4.67 50.86
CA ALA A 377 36.85 -6.05 50.46
C ALA A 377 35.61 -6.37 49.60
N SER A 378 35.92 -6.77 48.36
CA SER A 378 35.29 -7.80 47.50
C SER A 378 34.06 -8.59 47.96
N THR A 379 33.02 -8.58 47.10
CA THR A 379 32.25 -9.79 46.66
C THR A 379 31.59 -9.51 45.29
N PRO A 380 31.44 -10.52 44.41
CA PRO A 380 30.83 -10.38 43.09
C PRO A 380 29.31 -10.58 43.16
N GLY A 381 28.56 -9.70 42.50
CA GLY A 381 27.12 -9.83 42.30
C GLY A 381 26.69 -8.92 41.15
N ASP A 382 26.31 -9.54 40.04
CA ASP A 382 25.79 -8.87 38.85
C ASP A 382 24.49 -8.10 39.16
N ASP A 383 24.50 -6.80 38.91
CA ASP A 383 23.30 -5.94 38.90
C ASP A 383 23.13 -5.40 37.46
N PRO A 384 22.01 -5.68 36.75
CA PRO A 384 21.82 -5.32 35.35
C PRO A 384 21.48 -3.82 35.12
N SER A 385 21.75 -2.94 36.08
CA SER A 385 21.27 -1.56 36.08
C SER A 385 22.32 -0.49 35.76
N SER A 386 23.57 -0.84 35.40
CA SER A 386 24.59 0.15 34.99
C SER A 386 25.21 -0.14 33.62
N VAL A 387 24.44 0.10 32.55
CA VAL A 387 25.02 0.38 31.23
C VAL A 387 24.95 1.89 31.03
N THR A 388 25.90 2.63 31.59
CA THR A 388 26.14 4.00 31.10
C THR A 388 26.85 3.88 29.75
N PRO A 389 26.31 4.44 28.66
CA PRO A 389 26.99 4.39 27.37
C PRO A 389 28.34 5.09 27.49
N ASP A 390 29.41 4.38 27.12
CA ASP A 390 30.75 4.95 27.04
C ASP A 390 30.73 6.15 26.06
N PRO A 391 31.14 7.37 26.47
CA PRO A 391 31.14 8.55 25.60
C PRO A 391 32.04 8.42 24.36
N ALA A 392 32.89 7.38 24.27
CA ALA A 392 33.63 7.03 23.05
C ALA A 392 32.80 6.24 22.00
N THR A 393 31.60 5.76 22.33
CA THR A 393 30.66 5.12 21.37
C THR A 393 29.76 6.10 20.61
N LEU A 394 29.89 7.40 20.87
CA LEU A 394 29.15 8.50 20.22
C LEU A 394 29.88 9.08 18.99
N ALA A 395 30.81 8.35 18.38
CA ALA A 395 31.20 8.63 16.99
C ALA A 395 30.01 8.28 16.09
N PRO A 396 29.47 9.25 15.34
CA PRO A 396 28.14 9.77 15.65
C PRO A 396 27.08 9.12 14.76
N LEU A 397 25.82 9.12 15.20
CA LEU A 397 24.65 8.82 14.36
C LEU A 397 24.68 9.55 12.98
N ALA A 398 25.40 10.67 12.90
CA ALA A 398 25.68 11.43 11.68
C ALA A 398 26.56 10.69 10.64
N ALA A 399 27.39 9.72 11.04
CA ALA A 399 28.24 8.92 10.16
C ALA A 399 27.53 7.68 9.58
N LEU A 400 26.36 7.31 10.11
CA LEU A 400 25.57 6.22 9.57
C LEU A 400 25.04 6.58 8.18
N THR A 401 24.89 5.58 7.31
CA THR A 401 24.15 5.76 6.06
C THR A 401 22.66 5.94 6.34
N CYS A 402 21.92 6.47 5.37
CA CYS A 402 20.46 6.56 5.47
C CYS A 402 19.82 5.20 5.76
N ALA A 403 20.29 4.13 5.11
CA ALA A 403 19.78 2.78 5.30
C ALA A 403 20.05 2.26 6.73
N GLN A 404 21.21 2.57 7.30
CA GLN A 404 21.56 2.21 8.68
C GLN A 404 20.71 2.99 9.71
N ARG A 405 20.46 4.29 9.48
CA ARG A 405 19.53 5.06 10.32
C ARG A 405 18.10 4.52 10.26
N ALA A 406 17.68 4.03 9.10
CA ALA A 406 16.34 3.48 8.88
C ALA A 406 16.02 2.25 9.76
N VAL A 407 17.03 1.55 10.26
CA VAL A 407 16.92 0.29 11.02
C VAL A 407 17.32 0.42 12.49
N ILE A 408 17.48 1.64 13.00
CA ILE A 408 17.72 1.84 14.43
C ILE A 408 16.46 1.43 15.21
N PRO A 409 16.54 0.48 16.16
CA PRO A 409 15.43 0.12 17.04
C PRO A 409 15.02 1.32 17.91
N LEU A 410 13.73 1.61 18.00
CA LEU A 410 13.18 2.73 18.79
C LEU A 410 12.41 2.27 20.04
N VAL A 411 11.87 1.05 20.02
CA VAL A 411 11.17 0.43 21.14
C VAL A 411 11.70 -0.98 21.39
N PRO A 412 11.56 -1.56 22.60
CA PRO A 412 11.98 -2.93 22.87
C PRO A 412 11.40 -3.95 21.88
N GLU A 413 10.17 -3.73 21.40
CA GLU A 413 9.51 -4.58 20.42
C GLU A 413 10.20 -4.62 19.06
N ASP A 414 11.02 -3.62 18.72
CA ASP A 414 11.81 -3.59 17.48
C ASP A 414 12.97 -4.60 17.51
N LEU A 415 13.41 -5.00 18.70
CA LEU A 415 14.40 -6.05 18.90
C LEU A 415 13.79 -7.44 18.70
N HIS A 416 12.47 -7.56 18.83
CA HIS A 416 11.72 -8.78 18.58
C HIS A 416 11.40 -8.92 17.08
N GLY A 417 11.74 -10.07 16.49
CA GLY A 417 11.57 -10.30 15.05
C GLY A 417 12.76 -11.01 14.45
N GLY A 418 12.77 -12.34 14.59
CA GLY A 418 13.69 -13.21 13.88
C GLY A 418 13.16 -13.63 12.50
N ASP A 419 13.90 -14.52 11.84
CA ASP A 419 13.55 -15.07 10.53
C ASP A 419 12.17 -15.77 10.51
N ALA A 420 11.62 -16.15 11.67
CA ALA A 420 10.27 -16.72 11.78
C ALA A 420 9.15 -15.73 11.39
N LEU A 421 9.29 -14.43 11.70
CA LEU A 421 8.30 -13.41 11.34
C LEU A 421 8.62 -12.74 10.00
N PHE A 422 9.91 -12.73 9.64
CA PHE A 422 10.45 -12.10 8.45
C PHE A 422 11.39 -13.09 7.75
N PRO A 423 10.86 -14.11 7.06
CA PRO A 423 11.67 -15.14 6.41
C PRO A 423 12.55 -14.51 5.32
N GLN A 424 13.86 -14.74 5.41
CA GLN A 424 14.79 -14.23 4.40
C GLN A 424 14.59 -14.96 3.07
N GLY A 425 14.72 -14.21 1.96
CA GLY A 425 14.53 -14.75 0.61
C GLY A 425 13.07 -14.91 0.17
N LEU A 426 12.11 -14.91 1.10
CA LEU A 426 10.69 -14.90 0.76
C LEU A 426 10.18 -13.47 0.54
N LEU A 427 9.85 -13.17 -0.72
CA LEU A 427 9.42 -11.85 -1.14
C LEU A 427 7.97 -11.84 -1.65
N ASP A 428 7.27 -10.72 -1.45
CA ASP A 428 5.94 -10.45 -1.98
C ASP A 428 5.97 -10.01 -3.46
N ASN A 429 4.79 -9.66 -3.99
CA ASN A 429 4.61 -9.17 -5.36
C ASN A 429 5.41 -7.89 -5.65
N ALA A 430 5.64 -7.05 -4.64
CA ALA A 430 6.45 -5.83 -4.73
C ALA A 430 7.95 -6.09 -4.47
N GLN A 431 8.37 -7.36 -4.39
CA GLN A 431 9.73 -7.77 -4.08
C GLN A 431 10.21 -7.21 -2.73
N GLN A 432 9.31 -7.17 -1.74
CA GLN A 432 9.62 -6.87 -0.35
C GLN A 432 9.52 -8.13 0.49
N GLN A 433 10.26 -8.19 1.60
CA GLN A 433 10.15 -9.28 2.54
C GLN A 433 8.69 -9.48 2.99
N VAL A 434 8.25 -10.72 3.11
CA VAL A 434 6.93 -11.02 3.65
C VAL A 434 6.91 -10.75 5.16
N ASP A 435 5.83 -10.12 5.63
CA ASP A 435 5.59 -9.86 7.05
C ASP A 435 4.51 -10.82 7.57
N LEU A 436 4.93 -11.78 8.40
CA LEU A 436 4.05 -12.82 8.96
C LEU A 436 3.44 -12.44 10.32
N ARG A 437 3.60 -11.19 10.78
CA ARG A 437 2.99 -10.75 12.03
C ARG A 437 1.46 -10.85 11.95
N ARG A 438 0.85 -11.39 13.01
CA ARG A 438 -0.61 -11.58 13.12
C ARG A 438 -1.38 -10.27 13.36
N VAL A 439 -0.68 -9.24 13.84
CA VAL A 439 -1.21 -7.89 14.08
C VAL A 439 -0.21 -6.88 13.53
N ASN A 440 -0.72 -5.83 12.90
CA ASN A 440 0.06 -4.73 12.34
C ASN A 440 -0.69 -3.39 12.54
N SER A 441 -0.06 -2.27 12.16
CA SER A 441 -0.58 -0.90 12.28
C SER A 441 -1.99 -0.68 11.71
N TRP A 442 -2.40 -1.48 10.73
CA TRP A 442 -3.72 -1.39 10.11
C TRP A 442 -4.84 -1.75 11.09
N ARG A 443 -4.52 -2.54 12.12
CA ARG A 443 -5.50 -3.07 13.07
C ARG A 443 -5.42 -2.47 14.47
N LEU A 444 -4.46 -1.57 14.73
CA LEU A 444 -4.26 -0.99 16.06
C LEU A 444 -5.31 0.07 16.39
N SER A 445 -5.84 0.05 17.61
CA SER A 445 -6.62 1.14 18.23
C SER A 445 -5.69 2.25 18.77
N ILE A 446 -6.26 3.32 19.34
CA ILE A 446 -5.47 4.50 19.76
C ILE A 446 -4.49 4.17 20.90
N GLU A 447 -4.89 3.29 21.81
CA GLU A 447 -4.10 2.84 22.96
C GLU A 447 -3.03 1.80 22.59
N GLU A 448 -3.16 1.15 21.43
CA GLU A 448 -2.21 0.15 20.94
C GLU A 448 -1.10 0.75 20.07
N VAL A 449 -1.28 1.99 19.58
CA VAL A 449 -0.28 2.65 18.73
C VAL A 449 0.86 3.17 19.59
N SER A 450 2.05 2.61 19.39
CA SER A 450 3.26 3.06 20.09
C SER A 450 3.62 4.52 19.76
N THR A 451 4.27 5.20 20.71
CA THR A 451 4.70 6.59 20.52
C THR A 451 5.61 6.76 19.30
N PRO A 452 6.62 5.90 19.06
CA PRO A 452 7.44 6.03 17.85
C PRO A 452 6.64 5.82 16.57
N GLU A 453 5.70 4.88 16.52
CA GLU A 453 4.86 4.69 15.34
C GLU A 453 4.00 5.92 15.01
N ALA A 454 3.38 6.54 16.03
CA ALA A 454 2.62 7.76 15.85
C ALA A 454 3.50 8.91 15.35
N ALA A 455 4.68 9.09 15.96
CA ALA A 455 5.64 10.13 15.60
C ALA A 455 6.18 9.94 14.17
N GLU A 456 6.58 8.72 13.81
CA GLU A 456 7.06 8.37 12.47
C GLU A 456 5.99 8.61 11.41
N THR A 457 4.76 8.17 11.66
CA THR A 457 3.65 8.34 10.72
C THR A 457 3.40 9.83 10.46
N MET A 458 3.39 10.66 11.51
CA MET A 458 3.22 12.11 11.36
C MET A 458 4.42 12.76 10.66
N ALA A 459 5.64 12.34 11.02
CA ALA A 459 6.88 12.83 10.41
C ALA A 459 6.91 12.56 8.91
N ILE A 460 6.67 11.31 8.51
CA ILE A 460 6.75 10.85 7.12
C ILE A 460 5.58 11.37 6.29
N ASN A 461 4.35 11.23 6.79
CA ASN A 461 3.15 11.44 5.96
C ASN A 461 2.69 12.90 5.92
N ALA A 462 3.11 13.76 6.86
CA ALA A 462 2.63 15.14 6.97
C ALA A 462 3.75 16.17 7.14
N LEU A 463 4.63 16.01 8.15
CA LEU A 463 5.66 17.00 8.44
C LEU A 463 6.70 17.11 7.33
N ALA A 464 7.23 16.00 6.84
CA ALA A 464 8.22 16.00 5.77
C ALA A 464 7.67 16.63 4.47
N PRO A 465 6.46 16.31 3.98
CA PRO A 465 5.83 17.05 2.89
C PRO A 465 5.75 18.56 3.13
N PHE A 466 5.37 18.97 4.35
CA PHE A 466 5.30 20.38 4.72
C PHE A 466 6.67 21.08 4.65
N VAL A 467 7.71 20.48 5.25
CA VAL A 467 9.07 21.05 5.24
C VAL A 467 9.61 21.14 3.82
N ILE A 468 9.49 20.07 3.04
CA ILE A 468 9.95 20.05 1.64
C ILE A 468 9.23 21.13 0.82
N ASN A 469 7.91 21.26 0.96
CA ASN A 469 7.16 22.32 0.27
C ASN A 469 7.65 23.71 0.71
N SER A 470 7.75 23.95 2.02
CA SER A 470 8.21 25.23 2.58
C SER A 470 9.57 25.65 2.00
N ARG A 471 10.50 24.71 1.82
CA ARG A 471 11.86 24.99 1.32
C ARG A 471 11.97 25.03 -0.20
N LEU A 472 11.19 24.23 -0.93
CA LEU A 472 11.32 24.09 -2.38
C LEU A 472 10.31 24.88 -3.19
N ILE A 473 9.26 25.45 -2.60
CA ILE A 473 8.36 26.38 -3.31
C ILE A 473 9.13 27.54 -3.97
N PRO A 474 10.11 28.21 -3.32
CA PRO A 474 10.92 29.22 -4.00
C PRO A 474 11.62 28.71 -5.26
N LEU A 475 12.09 27.44 -5.25
CA LEU A 475 12.71 26.79 -6.40
C LEU A 475 11.68 26.46 -7.50
N LEU A 476 10.47 26.03 -7.14
CA LEU A 476 9.34 25.82 -8.06
C LEU A 476 8.90 27.13 -8.73
N LYS A 477 8.97 28.26 -8.03
CA LYS A 477 8.64 29.59 -8.56
C LYS A 477 9.68 30.13 -9.54
N ARG A 478 10.89 29.57 -9.60
CA ARG A 478 11.90 29.98 -10.59
C ARG A 478 11.41 29.66 -12.01
N ARG A 479 11.73 30.54 -12.96
CA ARG A 479 11.33 30.44 -14.37
C ARG A 479 12.56 30.50 -15.26
N GLY A 480 12.56 29.67 -16.30
CA GLY A 480 13.50 29.78 -17.41
C GLY A 480 12.99 30.77 -18.46
N PRO A 481 13.86 31.24 -19.36
CA PRO A 481 13.44 32.02 -20.53
C PRO A 481 12.37 31.26 -21.35
N GLY A 482 11.29 31.93 -21.74
CA GLY A 482 10.21 31.33 -22.55
C GLY A 482 9.23 30.44 -21.79
N GLU A 483 9.28 30.41 -20.46
CA GLU A 483 8.37 29.62 -19.62
C GLU A 483 7.40 30.46 -18.76
N GLU A 484 7.11 31.67 -19.19
CA GLU A 484 6.11 32.52 -18.55
C GLU A 484 4.75 31.81 -18.57
N GLY A 485 4.26 31.42 -17.40
CA GLY A 485 3.02 30.67 -17.25
C GLY A 485 3.13 29.14 -17.34
N ALA A 486 4.33 28.56 -17.52
CA ALA A 486 4.48 27.09 -17.53
C ALA A 486 4.04 26.48 -16.18
N PRO A 487 3.18 25.44 -16.18
CA PRO A 487 2.61 24.93 -14.95
C PRO A 487 3.63 24.11 -14.15
N ARG A 488 3.59 24.28 -12.83
CA ARG A 488 4.39 23.55 -11.84
C ARG A 488 3.45 22.77 -10.94
N PHE A 489 3.87 21.60 -10.47
CA PHE A 489 2.95 20.68 -9.80
C PHE A 489 3.45 20.25 -8.43
N ILE A 490 2.56 20.24 -7.45
CA ILE A 490 2.80 19.54 -6.18
C ILE A 490 1.69 18.50 -6.01
N ILE A 491 2.05 17.23 -5.98
CA ILE A 491 1.09 16.14 -5.82
C ILE A 491 1.31 15.47 -4.47
N ASN A 492 0.29 15.55 -3.62
CA ASN A 492 0.24 14.87 -2.34
C ASN A 492 -0.50 13.53 -2.51
N VAL A 493 0.22 12.41 -2.45
CA VAL A 493 -0.41 11.09 -2.52
C VAL A 493 -1.14 10.81 -1.21
N SER A 494 -2.46 10.82 -1.28
CA SER A 494 -3.37 10.63 -0.17
C SER A 494 -4.20 9.37 -0.38
N ALA A 495 -5.16 9.14 0.51
CA ALA A 495 -6.07 8.02 0.43
C ALA A 495 -7.38 8.38 1.13
N MET A 496 -8.38 7.52 1.02
CA MET A 496 -9.65 7.64 1.71
C MET A 496 -9.50 7.81 3.25
N GLU A 497 -8.37 7.43 3.84
CA GLU A 497 -7.98 7.61 5.24
C GLU A 497 -7.96 9.10 5.63
N GLY A 498 -7.62 9.99 4.69
CA GLY A 498 -7.61 11.43 4.91
C GLY A 498 -9.00 12.08 4.89
N LYS A 499 -10.06 11.34 4.54
CA LYS A 499 -11.43 11.87 4.50
C LYS A 499 -12.10 11.95 5.84
N PHE A 500 -12.79 13.05 6.12
CA PHE A 500 -13.56 13.21 7.35
C PHE A 500 -14.93 12.53 7.25
N TYR A 501 -15.69 12.81 6.18
CA TYR A 501 -17.09 12.39 6.06
C TYR A 501 -17.25 11.04 5.36
N ARG A 502 -16.71 9.99 5.98
CA ARG A 502 -16.93 8.60 5.57
C ARG A 502 -17.02 7.68 6.77
N HIS A 503 -17.54 6.47 6.56
CA HIS A 503 -17.45 5.43 7.58
C HIS A 503 -15.97 5.11 7.88
N LYS A 504 -15.60 5.16 9.16
CA LYS A 504 -14.27 4.81 9.69
C LYS A 504 -14.41 3.78 10.80
N THR A 505 -13.39 2.95 10.94
CA THR A 505 -13.22 2.06 12.09
C THR A 505 -12.39 2.77 13.17
N PRO A 506 -12.44 2.35 14.45
CA PRO A 506 -11.56 2.88 15.51
C PRO A 506 -10.08 2.48 15.33
N ARG A 507 -9.76 1.69 14.30
CA ARG A 507 -8.41 1.21 14.00
C ARG A 507 -7.68 2.13 13.04
N HIS A 508 -6.35 2.06 13.06
CA HIS A 508 -5.45 2.83 12.20
C HIS A 508 -5.60 4.37 12.36
N PRO A 509 -5.76 4.93 13.58
CA PRO A 509 -6.07 6.34 13.77
C PRO A 509 -4.92 7.29 13.38
N HIS A 510 -3.67 6.91 13.63
CA HIS A 510 -2.47 7.72 13.36
C HIS A 510 -2.33 8.06 11.87
N THR A 511 -2.60 7.10 10.98
CA THR A 511 -2.52 7.35 9.53
C THR A 511 -3.72 8.15 9.02
N ASN A 512 -4.92 7.90 9.54
CA ASN A 512 -6.09 8.75 9.26
C ASN A 512 -5.78 10.22 9.58
N MET A 513 -5.23 10.48 10.78
CA MET A 513 -4.83 11.82 11.21
C MET A 513 -3.77 12.44 10.30
N ALA A 514 -2.70 11.69 9.97
CA ALA A 514 -1.63 12.21 9.14
C ALA A 514 -2.07 12.49 7.69
N LYS A 515 -2.91 11.63 7.10
CA LYS A 515 -3.48 11.85 5.76
C LYS A 515 -4.47 13.01 5.73
N ALA A 516 -5.24 13.21 6.81
CA ALA A 516 -6.10 14.38 6.96
C ALA A 516 -5.28 15.68 7.04
N ALA A 517 -4.15 15.68 7.77
CA ALA A 517 -3.23 16.81 7.82
C ALA A 517 -2.62 17.13 6.44
N LEU A 518 -2.20 16.10 5.69
CA LEU A 518 -1.71 16.25 4.31
C LEU A 518 -2.78 16.84 3.37
N ASN A 519 -4.02 16.36 3.47
CA ASN A 519 -5.16 16.90 2.73
C ASN A 519 -5.45 18.36 3.10
N MET A 520 -5.39 18.70 4.39
CA MET A 520 -5.59 20.06 4.85
C MET A 520 -4.52 21.00 4.30
N MET A 521 -3.26 20.59 4.24
CA MET A 521 -2.20 21.38 3.60
C MET A 521 -2.54 21.71 2.15
N THR A 522 -2.99 20.73 1.35
CA THR A 522 -3.46 20.99 -0.03
C THR A 522 -4.58 22.03 -0.04
N ARG A 523 -5.63 21.81 0.77
CA ARG A 523 -6.81 22.68 0.81
C ARG A 523 -6.45 24.11 1.23
N THR A 524 -5.50 24.28 2.14
CA THR A 524 -5.09 25.59 2.68
C THR A 524 -4.17 26.35 1.73
N CYS A 525 -3.17 25.69 1.14
CA CYS A 525 -2.08 26.39 0.44
C CYS A 525 -2.33 26.55 -1.07
N ALA A 526 -3.13 25.68 -1.71
CA ALA A 526 -3.17 25.58 -3.17
C ALA A 526 -3.65 26.86 -3.88
N ALA A 527 -4.63 27.57 -3.32
CA ALA A 527 -5.19 28.77 -3.98
C ALA A 527 -4.18 29.92 -4.09
N SER A 528 -3.33 30.11 -3.07
CA SER A 528 -2.26 31.10 -3.12
C SER A 528 -1.17 30.67 -4.10
N LEU A 529 -0.77 29.39 -4.09
CA LEU A 529 0.26 28.87 -4.97
C LEU A 529 -0.11 28.88 -6.45
N ALA A 530 -1.40 28.72 -6.77
CA ALA A 530 -1.89 28.78 -8.13
C ALA A 530 -1.68 30.17 -8.79
N GLN A 531 -1.59 31.23 -8.00
CA GLN A 531 -1.26 32.59 -8.50
C GLN A 531 0.17 32.65 -9.05
N ASP A 532 1.06 31.79 -8.56
CA ASP A 532 2.41 31.61 -9.07
C ASP A 532 2.51 30.41 -10.04
N ALA A 533 1.41 29.98 -10.65
CA ALA A 533 1.32 28.80 -11.52
C ALA A 533 1.88 27.49 -10.88
N VAL A 534 1.78 27.37 -9.55
CA VAL A 534 2.09 26.14 -8.80
C VAL A 534 0.79 25.48 -8.36
N TYR A 535 0.44 24.37 -9.01
CA TYR A 535 -0.82 23.67 -8.85
C TYR A 535 -0.65 22.49 -7.88
N MET A 536 -1.14 22.66 -6.66
CA MET A 536 -1.08 21.64 -5.61
C MET A 536 -2.39 20.86 -5.51
N ASN A 537 -2.33 19.52 -5.52
CA ASN A 537 -3.50 18.64 -5.33
C ASN A 537 -3.19 17.45 -4.42
N SER A 538 -4.22 16.89 -3.81
CA SER A 538 -4.19 15.58 -3.15
C SER A 538 -4.80 14.54 -4.09
N VAL A 539 -4.23 13.35 -4.16
CA VAL A 539 -4.71 12.28 -5.04
C VAL A 539 -4.87 10.97 -4.29
N ASP A 540 -6.05 10.36 -4.38
CA ASP A 540 -6.37 9.00 -3.93
C ASP A 540 -5.96 7.99 -5.00
N THR A 541 -5.17 7.00 -4.58
CA THR A 541 -4.61 5.98 -5.46
C THR A 541 -5.61 4.89 -5.85
N GLY A 542 -6.78 4.84 -5.20
CA GLY A 542 -7.66 3.69 -5.24
C GLY A 542 -7.11 2.50 -4.43
N TRP A 543 -7.85 1.39 -4.47
CA TRP A 543 -7.53 0.19 -3.70
C TRP A 543 -6.67 -0.77 -4.51
N ILE A 544 -5.39 -0.86 -4.17
CA ILE A 544 -4.39 -1.65 -4.92
C ILE A 544 -3.84 -2.84 -4.13
N ASN A 545 -3.77 -2.76 -2.81
CA ASN A 545 -3.30 -3.84 -1.93
C ASN A 545 -4.16 -3.97 -0.66
N ASP A 546 -4.09 -5.14 -0.02
CA ASP A 546 -4.72 -5.39 1.28
C ASP A 546 -3.67 -5.28 2.40
N GLU A 547 -3.81 -4.26 3.25
CA GLU A 547 -2.86 -3.98 4.33
C GLU A 547 -3.15 -4.76 5.62
N ASN A 548 -4.19 -5.61 5.64
CA ASN A 548 -4.40 -6.55 6.74
C ASN A 548 -3.18 -7.49 6.89
N PRO A 549 -2.96 -8.05 8.10
CA PRO A 549 -2.04 -9.16 8.29
C PRO A 549 -2.25 -10.24 7.22
N VAL A 550 -1.14 -10.76 6.68
CA VAL A 550 -1.16 -11.55 5.43
C VAL A 550 -2.05 -12.79 5.54
N GLU A 551 -2.14 -13.41 6.72
CA GLU A 551 -3.05 -14.54 7.01
C GLU A 551 -4.52 -14.17 6.80
N ILE A 552 -4.92 -12.97 7.23
CA ILE A 552 -6.31 -12.48 7.12
C ILE A 552 -6.61 -12.13 5.67
N ALA A 553 -5.68 -11.48 4.98
CA ALA A 553 -5.82 -11.11 3.57
C ALA A 553 -5.93 -12.37 2.69
N ALA A 554 -5.03 -13.34 2.89
CA ALA A 554 -5.05 -14.63 2.18
C ALA A 554 -6.37 -15.39 2.42
N ARG A 555 -6.79 -15.53 3.68
CA ARG A 555 -8.08 -16.17 4.02
C ARG A 555 -9.27 -15.48 3.37
N THR A 556 -9.27 -14.15 3.32
CA THR A 556 -10.32 -13.37 2.66
C THR A 556 -10.32 -13.64 1.15
N SER A 557 -9.15 -13.69 0.53
CA SER A 557 -9.00 -14.02 -0.89
C SER A 557 -9.50 -15.44 -1.21
N GLU A 558 -9.13 -16.44 -0.40
CA GLU A 558 -9.55 -17.84 -0.58
C GLU A 558 -11.05 -18.05 -0.39
N THR A 559 -11.62 -17.49 0.68
CA THR A 559 -13.02 -17.73 1.06
C THR A 559 -14.02 -16.94 0.22
N SER A 560 -13.67 -15.71 -0.17
CA SER A 560 -14.57 -14.80 -0.88
C SER A 560 -14.18 -14.53 -2.34
N GLY A 561 -13.02 -15.03 -2.78
CA GLY A 561 -12.46 -14.73 -4.10
C GLY A 561 -11.97 -13.29 -4.23
N PHE A 562 -11.81 -12.57 -3.11
CA PHE A 562 -11.46 -11.16 -3.11
C PHE A 562 -10.04 -10.93 -3.65
N GLN A 563 -9.92 -9.89 -4.47
CA GLN A 563 -8.69 -9.29 -4.94
C GLN A 563 -8.93 -7.80 -5.07
N THR A 564 -7.86 -7.01 -5.08
CA THR A 564 -7.97 -5.57 -5.26
C THR A 564 -8.38 -5.21 -6.69
N PRO A 565 -9.20 -4.16 -6.88
CA PRO A 565 -9.76 -3.80 -8.19
C PRO A 565 -8.74 -3.18 -9.15
N LEU A 566 -7.66 -2.62 -8.61
CA LEU A 566 -6.63 -1.87 -9.34
C LEU A 566 -5.25 -2.39 -8.94
N ASP A 567 -4.22 -1.97 -9.66
CA ASP A 567 -2.82 -2.23 -9.31
C ASP A 567 -1.97 -0.96 -9.16
N GLU A 568 -0.69 -1.14 -8.84
CA GLU A 568 0.27 -0.05 -8.64
C GLU A 568 0.44 0.84 -9.88
N VAL A 569 0.24 0.31 -11.09
CA VAL A 569 0.35 1.07 -12.33
C VAL A 569 -0.85 2.00 -12.47
N ASP A 570 -2.05 1.52 -12.12
CA ASP A 570 -3.27 2.34 -12.07
C ASP A 570 -3.15 3.43 -10.99
N ALA A 571 -2.62 3.10 -9.82
CA ALA A 571 -2.36 4.08 -8.76
C ALA A 571 -1.37 5.15 -9.22
N ALA A 572 -0.26 4.76 -9.86
CA ALA A 572 0.71 5.70 -10.39
C ALA A 572 0.08 6.59 -11.48
N ALA A 573 -0.77 6.03 -12.35
CA ALA A 573 -1.50 6.79 -13.37
C ALA A 573 -2.40 7.88 -12.76
N ARG A 574 -3.13 7.56 -11.68
CA ARG A 574 -3.92 8.54 -10.94
C ARG A 574 -3.07 9.67 -10.38
N VAL A 575 -1.92 9.35 -9.79
CA VAL A 575 -1.02 10.34 -9.19
C VAL A 575 -0.44 11.30 -10.23
N VAL A 576 -0.06 10.81 -11.41
CA VAL A 576 0.53 11.66 -12.46
C VAL A 576 -0.51 12.32 -13.38
N ASP A 577 -1.77 11.90 -13.36
CA ASP A 577 -2.82 12.46 -14.22
C ASP A 577 -2.95 13.99 -14.14
N PRO A 578 -2.95 14.64 -12.95
CA PRO A 578 -3.01 16.10 -12.88
C PRO A 578 -1.82 16.79 -13.56
N ILE A 579 -0.65 16.14 -13.54
CA ILE A 579 0.56 16.62 -14.21
C ILE A 579 0.40 16.47 -15.71
N PHE A 580 0.10 15.26 -16.20
CA PHE A 580 0.00 14.98 -17.63
C PHE A 580 -1.13 15.76 -18.30
N THR A 581 -2.31 15.79 -17.68
CA THR A 581 -3.43 16.59 -18.16
C THR A 581 -3.10 18.08 -18.10
N GLY A 582 -2.51 18.56 -17.00
CA GLY A 582 -2.12 19.97 -16.87
C GLY A 582 -1.09 20.42 -17.91
N VAL A 583 -0.07 19.60 -18.20
CA VAL A 583 0.94 19.89 -19.23
C VAL A 583 0.33 19.85 -20.63
N ALA A 584 -0.54 18.88 -20.92
CA ALA A 584 -1.16 18.75 -22.24
C ALA A 584 -2.19 19.85 -22.53
N GLU A 585 -2.90 20.33 -21.51
CA GLU A 585 -4.00 21.29 -21.67
C GLU A 585 -3.60 22.75 -21.46
N SER A 586 -2.53 23.02 -20.69
CA SER A 586 -2.09 24.40 -20.41
C SER A 586 -1.77 25.23 -21.68
N PRO A 587 -1.11 24.69 -22.73
CA PRO A 587 -0.92 25.41 -23.99
C PRO A 587 -2.23 25.77 -24.71
N ARG A 588 -3.36 25.14 -24.35
CA ARG A 588 -4.70 25.41 -24.89
C ARG A 588 -5.47 26.44 -24.06
N GLY A 589 -4.80 27.13 -23.13
CA GLY A 589 -5.41 28.14 -22.26
C GLY A 589 -6.25 27.59 -21.11
N LYS A 590 -6.23 26.27 -20.86
CA LYS A 590 -6.89 25.68 -19.70
C LYS A 590 -5.98 25.72 -18.47
N THR A 591 -6.46 26.30 -17.39
CA THR A 591 -5.77 26.28 -16.10
C THR A 591 -5.75 24.85 -15.52
N PRO A 592 -4.58 24.31 -15.14
CA PRO A 592 -4.52 23.03 -14.44
C PRO A 592 -5.34 23.03 -13.14
N VAL A 593 -5.87 21.86 -12.78
CA VAL A 593 -6.61 21.68 -11.53
C VAL A 593 -5.72 21.98 -10.32
N PHE A 594 -6.26 22.61 -9.28
CA PHE A 594 -5.57 22.84 -8.01
C PHE A 594 -6.53 22.87 -6.83
N GLY A 595 -6.01 22.59 -5.64
CA GLY A 595 -6.74 22.65 -4.38
C GLY A 595 -7.83 21.59 -4.28
N LYS A 596 -7.70 20.48 -5.02
CA LYS A 596 -8.68 19.40 -5.04
C LYS A 596 -8.15 18.14 -4.36
N PHE A 597 -9.06 17.37 -3.79
CA PHE A 597 -8.84 15.95 -3.55
C PHE A 597 -9.39 15.18 -4.75
N LEU A 598 -8.52 14.48 -5.46
CA LEU A 598 -8.89 13.75 -6.66
C LEU A 598 -9.00 12.26 -6.35
N LYS A 599 -10.10 11.64 -6.77
CA LYS A 599 -10.33 10.20 -6.72
C LYS A 599 -10.96 9.74 -8.01
N ASP A 600 -10.46 8.65 -8.56
CA ASP A 600 -10.93 8.12 -9.85
C ASP A 600 -10.88 9.16 -10.98
N TYR A 601 -9.82 10.00 -11.00
CA TYR A 601 -9.62 11.12 -11.96
C TYR A 601 -10.62 12.29 -11.86
N HIS A 602 -11.42 12.35 -10.79
CA HIS A 602 -12.40 13.41 -10.56
C HIS A 602 -12.24 14.03 -9.17
N GLU A 603 -12.71 15.26 -9.01
CA GLU A 603 -12.82 15.88 -7.69
C GLU A 603 -13.75 15.06 -6.79
N THR A 604 -13.32 14.91 -5.54
CA THR A 604 -14.09 14.23 -4.50
C THR A 604 -14.11 15.06 -3.22
N GLU A 605 -15.07 14.78 -2.34
CA GLU A 605 -15.16 15.42 -1.04
C GLU A 605 -13.92 15.16 -0.16
N TRP A 606 -13.61 16.12 0.71
CA TRP A 606 -12.42 16.13 1.54
C TRP A 606 -12.35 15.06 2.62
#